data_AF-A0A969CYL6-F1
#
_entry.id   AF-A0A969CYL6-F1
#
_cell.length_a   1.000
_cell.length_b   1.000
_cell.length_c   1.000
_cell.angle_alpha   90.00
_cell.angle_beta   90.00
_cell.angle_gamma   90.00
#
_symmetry.space_group_name_H-M   'P 1'
#
loop_
_entity.id
_entity.type
_entity.pdbx_description
1 polymer ?
#
loop_
_entity_poly.entity_id
_entity_poly.type
_entity_poly.pdbx_seq_one_letter_code
_entity_poly.pdbx_strand_id
1 'polypeptide(L)'
;MNESQTPSLSPTKRALLALQEMQAKLEASEKAKTEPIAIVGLSCRFPGGGDDPDAYWQLLYRGVDAIAQIPSDRWNVEQYYDPDPNASGKMYVRQGGFLDSVDQFDPQFFGIAPREAASMDPQQRLLLEVSWEALERGGYAPEQLVGSQTGVFVGIMNLDYFQLATHPS
;
A
#
# COMPACT_ATOMS: atom_id res chain seq x y z
N MET A 1 -10.30 10.24 66.68
CA MET A 1 -8.97 10.59 66.11
C MET A 1 -8.24 9.29 65.88
N ASN A 2 -8.04 8.88 64.63
CA ASN A 2 -7.08 7.81 64.32
C ASN A 2 -6.51 8.14 62.94
N GLU A 3 -5.40 8.87 62.93
CA GLU A 3 -4.63 9.13 61.73
C GLU A 3 -3.78 7.90 61.43
N SER A 4 -4.25 7.11 60.47
CA SER A 4 -3.53 6.00 59.87
C SER A 4 -2.29 6.55 59.14
N GLN A 5 -1.14 6.61 59.81
CA GLN A 5 0.13 6.96 59.18
C GLN A 5 0.54 5.84 58.22
N THR A 6 0.39 6.08 56.92
CA THR A 6 1.03 5.28 55.88
C THR A 6 2.55 5.42 56.00
N PRO A 7 3.31 4.33 56.16
CA PRO A 7 4.75 4.42 56.37
C PRO A 7 5.42 4.94 55.09
N SER A 8 6.04 6.13 55.16
CA SER A 8 6.79 6.69 54.04
C SER A 8 8.06 5.86 53.79
N LEU A 9 8.27 5.42 52.55
CA LEU A 9 9.43 4.64 52.14
C LEU A 9 10.73 5.39 52.41
N SER A 10 11.76 4.68 52.90
CA SER A 10 13.10 5.24 53.11
C SER A 10 13.70 5.71 51.77
N PRO A 11 14.62 6.70 51.79
CA PRO A 11 15.25 7.22 50.57
C PRO A 11 15.88 6.13 49.68
N THR A 12 16.52 5.13 50.29
CA THR A 12 17.14 4.01 49.60
C THR A 12 16.11 3.10 48.92
N LYS A 13 14.96 2.84 49.58
CA LYS A 13 13.86 2.07 48.96
C LYS A 13 13.25 2.82 47.78
N ARG A 14 13.11 4.15 47.87
CA ARG A 14 12.64 4.98 46.75
C ARG A 14 13.61 4.96 45.57
N ALA A 15 14.91 5.07 45.84
CA ALA A 15 15.94 5.00 44.80
C ALA A 15 15.98 3.63 44.11
N LEU A 16 15.86 2.53 44.86
CA LEU A 16 15.79 1.19 44.28
C LEU A 16 14.57 1.01 43.37
N LEU A 17 13.38 1.46 43.82
CA LEU A 17 12.16 1.40 43.01
C LEU A 17 12.28 2.23 41.72
N ALA A 18 12.85 3.43 41.80
CA ALA A 18 13.08 4.27 40.63
C ALA A 18 14.05 3.61 39.63
N LEU A 19 15.12 2.98 40.11
CA LEU A 19 16.06 2.24 39.24
C LEU A 19 15.37 1.04 38.57
N GLN A 20 14.56 0.28 39.31
CA GLN A 20 13.78 -0.83 38.74
C GLN A 20 12.80 -0.34 37.66
N GLU A 21 12.12 0.78 37.90
CA GLU A 21 11.22 1.38 36.92
C GLU A 21 11.97 1.87 35.67
N MET A 22 13.13 2.49 35.85
CA MET A 22 13.99 2.92 34.73
C MET A 22 14.53 1.73 33.92
N GLN A 23 14.93 0.64 34.58
CA GLN A 23 15.37 -0.59 33.93
C GLN A 23 14.23 -1.22 33.12
N ALA A 24 13.04 -1.34 33.70
CA ALA A 24 11.88 -1.86 32.98
C ALA A 24 11.50 -1.00 31.76
N LYS A 25 11.60 0.34 31.87
CA LYS A 25 11.38 1.25 30.74
C LYS A 25 12.45 1.10 29.65
N LEU A 26 13.71 0.90 30.03
CA LEU A 26 14.81 0.68 29.09
C LEU A 26 14.59 -0.64 28.32
N GLU A 27 14.34 -1.73 29.04
CA GLU A 27 14.06 -3.04 28.44
C GLU A 27 12.85 -3.00 27.51
N ALA A 28 11.76 -2.34 27.92
CA ALA A 28 10.58 -2.16 27.07
C ALA A 28 10.90 -1.35 25.81
N SER A 29 11.70 -0.28 25.91
CA SER A 29 12.11 0.53 24.77
C SER A 29 13.04 -0.24 23.82
N GLU A 30 13.99 -1.00 24.35
CA GLU A 30 14.89 -1.84 23.56
C GLU A 30 14.12 -2.95 22.83
N LYS A 31 13.14 -3.55 23.52
CA LYS A 31 12.25 -4.55 22.91
C LYS A 31 11.38 -3.94 21.82
N ALA A 32 10.77 -2.78 22.05
CA ALA A 32 9.95 -2.09 21.03
C ALA A 32 10.77 -1.72 19.78
N LYS A 33 12.05 -1.35 19.93
CA LYS A 33 12.94 -1.06 18.80
C LYS A 33 13.29 -2.29 17.95
N THR A 34 13.19 -3.47 18.53
CA THR A 34 13.58 -4.75 17.91
C THR A 34 12.40 -5.68 17.69
N GLU A 35 11.18 -5.19 17.92
CA GLU A 35 9.96 -5.96 17.74
C GLU A 35 9.78 -6.33 16.25
N PRO A 36 9.70 -7.63 15.91
CA PRO A 36 9.47 -8.04 14.54
C PRO A 36 8.11 -7.57 14.04
N ILE A 37 8.06 -7.11 12.78
CA ILE A 37 6.81 -6.71 12.13
C ILE A 37 6.24 -7.89 11.36
N ALA A 38 5.03 -8.30 11.71
CA ALA A 38 4.32 -9.36 11.00
C ALA A 38 3.58 -8.80 9.78
N ILE A 39 3.71 -9.49 8.64
CA ILE A 39 2.84 -9.28 7.47
C ILE A 39 1.65 -10.20 7.65
N VAL A 40 0.50 -9.61 8.00
CA VAL A 40 -0.73 -10.36 8.34
C VAL A 40 -1.73 -10.44 7.20
N GLY A 41 -1.61 -9.58 6.18
CA GLY A 41 -2.43 -9.58 4.98
C GLY A 41 -1.67 -9.00 3.79
N LEU A 42 -2.03 -9.42 2.59
CA LEU A 42 -1.40 -9.02 1.33
C LEU A 42 -2.47 -9.05 0.23
N SER A 43 -2.45 -8.04 -0.64
CA SER A 43 -3.09 -8.11 -1.96
C SER A 43 -2.18 -7.44 -2.98
N CYS A 44 -2.38 -7.74 -4.26
CA CYS A 44 -1.60 -7.18 -5.35
C CYS A 44 -2.38 -7.23 -6.67
N ARG A 45 -1.90 -6.43 -7.64
CA ARG A 45 -2.24 -6.55 -9.05
C ARG A 45 -0.93 -6.54 -9.84
N PHE A 46 -0.73 -7.54 -10.67
CA PHE A 46 0.45 -7.69 -11.51
C PHE A 46 0.07 -8.08 -12.95
N PRO A 47 0.91 -7.77 -13.94
CA PRO A 47 0.70 -8.19 -15.32
C PRO A 47 0.55 -9.71 -15.47
N GLY A 48 -0.12 -10.14 -16.54
CA GLY A 48 -0.30 -11.56 -16.86
C GLY A 48 -1.38 -12.26 -16.04
N GLY A 49 -2.38 -11.51 -15.54
CA GLY A 49 -3.46 -12.03 -14.70
C GLY A 49 -3.04 -12.29 -13.25
N GLY A 50 -2.00 -11.59 -12.76
CA GLY A 50 -1.57 -11.65 -11.37
C GLY A 50 -2.47 -10.80 -10.47
N ASP A 51 -3.78 -11.08 -10.48
CA ASP A 51 -4.79 -10.23 -9.83
C ASP A 51 -4.87 -10.43 -8.32
N ASP A 52 -4.17 -11.41 -7.78
CA ASP A 52 -4.05 -11.67 -6.35
C ASP A 52 -2.75 -12.42 -6.04
N PRO A 53 -2.38 -12.57 -4.74
CA PRO A 53 -1.14 -13.24 -4.36
C PRO A 53 -1.03 -14.70 -4.84
N ASP A 54 -2.14 -15.43 -4.91
CA ASP A 54 -2.15 -16.84 -5.32
C ASP A 54 -1.93 -16.95 -6.84
N ALA A 55 -2.65 -16.14 -7.63
CA ALA A 55 -2.48 -16.04 -9.07
C ALA A 55 -1.06 -15.59 -9.43
N TYR A 56 -0.55 -14.55 -8.74
CA TYR A 56 0.82 -14.09 -8.92
C TYR A 56 1.85 -15.17 -8.57
N TRP A 57 1.63 -15.91 -7.48
CA TRP A 57 2.50 -17.03 -7.13
C TRP A 57 2.50 -18.12 -8.20
N GLN A 58 1.35 -18.43 -8.81
CA GLN A 58 1.30 -19.39 -9.91
C GLN A 58 2.12 -18.94 -11.13
N LEU A 59 2.12 -17.65 -11.45
CA LEU A 59 2.95 -17.11 -12.54
C LEU A 59 4.43 -17.29 -12.25
N LEU A 60 4.86 -16.93 -11.02
CA LEU A 60 6.25 -17.08 -10.58
C LEU A 60 6.69 -18.54 -10.57
N TYR A 61 5.87 -19.41 -9.98
CA TYR A 61 6.16 -20.85 -9.89
C TYR A 61 6.31 -21.50 -11.27
N ARG A 62 5.52 -21.04 -12.25
CA ARG A 62 5.58 -21.55 -13.63
C ARG A 62 6.62 -20.85 -14.50
N GLY A 63 7.27 -19.79 -14.00
CA GLY A 63 8.24 -19.01 -14.77
C GLY A 63 7.62 -18.29 -15.97
N VAL A 64 6.38 -17.81 -15.84
CA VAL A 64 5.67 -17.13 -16.92
C VAL A 64 6.27 -15.74 -17.16
N ASP A 65 6.61 -15.45 -18.42
CA ASP A 65 6.92 -14.08 -18.87
C ASP A 65 5.61 -13.34 -19.14
N ALA A 66 5.32 -12.33 -18.33
CA ALA A 66 4.11 -11.51 -18.41
C ALA A 66 4.28 -10.24 -19.27
N ILE A 67 5.40 -10.10 -19.99
CA ILE A 67 5.61 -9.00 -20.93
C ILE A 67 4.80 -9.22 -22.19
N ALA A 68 3.95 -8.24 -22.50
CA ALA A 68 3.06 -8.25 -23.66
C ALA A 68 3.34 -7.07 -24.59
N GLN A 69 2.78 -7.12 -25.80
CA GLN A 69 2.70 -5.94 -26.66
C GLN A 69 1.86 -4.87 -25.96
N ILE A 70 2.21 -3.60 -26.16
CA ILE A 70 1.43 -2.48 -25.63
C ILE A 70 -0.02 -2.60 -26.15
N PRO A 71 -1.03 -2.67 -25.27
CA PRO A 71 -2.41 -2.81 -25.69
C PRO A 71 -2.89 -1.61 -26.53
N SER A 72 -3.70 -1.87 -27.55
CA SER A 72 -4.15 -0.83 -28.50
C SER A 72 -5.08 0.22 -27.88
N ASP A 73 -5.71 -0.11 -26.76
CA ASP A 73 -6.54 0.76 -25.93
C ASP A 73 -5.72 1.68 -25.01
N ARG A 74 -4.39 1.49 -24.91
CA ARG A 74 -3.49 2.40 -24.19
C ARG A 74 -3.07 3.58 -25.06
N TRP A 75 -2.37 3.30 -26.16
CA TRP A 75 -2.03 4.26 -27.21
C TRP A 75 -1.59 3.54 -28.49
N ASN A 76 -1.58 4.26 -29.61
CA ASN A 76 -1.16 3.69 -30.90
C ASN A 76 0.37 3.61 -30.98
N VAL A 77 0.93 2.43 -30.72
CA VAL A 77 2.38 2.16 -30.75
C VAL A 77 3.03 2.60 -32.06
N GLU A 78 2.40 2.35 -33.21
CA GLU A 78 3.00 2.63 -34.52
C GLU A 78 3.16 4.14 -34.79
N GLN A 79 2.41 5.01 -34.09
CA GLN A 79 2.59 6.45 -34.19
C GLN A 79 3.84 6.94 -33.46
N TYR A 80 4.26 6.23 -32.41
CA TYR A 80 5.34 6.67 -31.52
C TYR A 80 6.61 5.83 -31.65
N TYR A 81 6.56 4.67 -32.31
CA TYR A 81 7.74 3.81 -32.40
C TYR A 81 8.79 4.30 -33.41
N ASP A 82 10.06 4.21 -33.02
CA ASP A 82 11.22 4.28 -33.90
C ASP A 82 12.33 3.34 -33.35
N PRO A 83 12.96 2.50 -34.20
CA PRO A 83 14.05 1.63 -33.73
C PRO A 83 15.32 2.39 -33.31
N ASP A 84 15.51 3.66 -33.71
CA ASP A 84 16.62 4.49 -33.24
C ASP A 84 16.31 5.03 -31.84
N PRO A 85 17.09 4.66 -30.80
CA PRO A 85 16.87 5.17 -29.45
C PRO A 85 17.12 6.68 -29.31
N ASN A 86 17.74 7.32 -30.30
CA ASN A 86 17.99 8.76 -30.33
C ASN A 86 16.94 9.55 -31.12
N ALA A 87 15.95 8.88 -31.72
CA ALA A 87 14.88 9.55 -32.45
C ALA A 87 14.04 10.42 -31.49
N SER A 88 13.99 11.72 -31.77
CA SER A 88 13.31 12.69 -30.91
C SER A 88 11.79 12.45 -30.87
N GLY A 89 11.23 12.39 -29.65
CA GLY A 89 9.79 12.19 -29.43
C GLY A 89 9.27 10.80 -29.78
N LYS A 90 10.17 9.81 -29.91
CA LYS A 90 9.84 8.42 -30.24
C LYS A 90 10.23 7.46 -29.13
N MET A 91 9.63 6.28 -29.15
CA MET A 91 9.91 5.15 -28.26
C MET A 91 10.51 3.99 -29.06
N TYR A 92 11.55 3.35 -28.54
CA TYR A 92 12.17 2.17 -29.18
C TYR A 92 11.70 0.84 -28.57
N VAL A 93 10.83 0.90 -27.56
CA VAL A 93 10.23 -0.25 -26.88
C VAL A 93 8.80 -0.43 -27.36
N ARG A 94 8.34 -1.66 -27.62
CA ARG A 94 6.95 -1.98 -28.04
C ARG A 94 6.21 -2.88 -27.06
N GLN A 95 6.89 -3.30 -25.99
CA GLN A 95 6.40 -4.29 -25.05
C GLN A 95 6.56 -3.80 -23.61
N GLY A 96 5.70 -4.27 -22.73
CA GLY A 96 5.72 -3.93 -21.31
C GLY A 96 4.81 -4.84 -20.49
N GLY A 97 4.86 -4.66 -19.18
CA GLY A 97 3.89 -5.28 -18.27
C GLY A 97 2.69 -4.36 -18.10
N PHE A 98 1.50 -4.85 -18.44
CA PHE A 98 0.26 -4.10 -18.33
C PHE A 98 -0.71 -4.83 -17.40
N LEU A 99 -1.39 -4.06 -16.56
CA LEU A 99 -2.56 -4.54 -15.86
C LEU A 99 -3.76 -4.53 -16.80
N ASP A 100 -4.60 -5.54 -16.64
CA ASP A 100 -5.90 -5.62 -17.29
C ASP A 100 -6.88 -4.68 -16.58
N SER A 101 -7.85 -4.14 -17.31
CA SER A 101 -9.03 -3.47 -16.74
C SER A 101 -8.78 -2.33 -15.74
N VAL A 102 -7.68 -1.58 -15.86
CA VAL A 102 -7.33 -0.46 -14.94
C VAL A 102 -8.35 0.68 -14.90
N ASP A 103 -9.28 0.71 -15.85
CA ASP A 103 -10.39 1.64 -15.93
C ASP A 103 -11.60 1.21 -15.08
N GLN A 104 -11.64 -0.05 -14.65
CA GLN A 104 -12.69 -0.59 -13.79
C GLN A 104 -12.45 -0.23 -12.32
N PHE A 105 -13.55 0.01 -11.61
CA PHE A 105 -13.58 0.34 -10.20
C PHE A 105 -15.03 0.20 -9.69
N ASP A 106 -15.24 -0.26 -8.46
CA ASP A 106 -16.56 -0.23 -7.80
C ASP A 106 -16.70 1.00 -6.90
N PRO A 107 -17.17 2.15 -7.41
CA PRO A 107 -17.25 3.37 -6.62
C PRO A 107 -18.32 3.30 -5.53
N GLN A 108 -19.39 2.52 -5.72
CA GLN A 108 -20.48 2.45 -4.75
C GLN A 108 -20.04 1.76 -3.47
N PHE A 109 -19.23 0.71 -3.61
CA PHE A 109 -18.61 0.02 -2.48
C PHE A 109 -17.81 0.96 -1.57
N PHE A 110 -17.04 1.88 -2.16
CA PHE A 110 -16.24 2.88 -1.43
C PHE A 110 -17.02 4.16 -1.07
N GLY A 111 -18.33 4.21 -1.35
CA GLY A 111 -19.15 5.40 -1.07
C GLY A 111 -18.82 6.62 -1.94
N ILE A 112 -18.23 6.40 -3.12
CA ILE A 112 -17.79 7.43 -4.06
C ILE A 112 -18.87 7.63 -5.14
N ALA A 113 -19.15 8.89 -5.49
CA ALA A 113 -20.11 9.18 -6.54
C ALA A 113 -19.56 8.76 -7.93
N PRO A 114 -20.38 8.21 -8.86
CA PRO A 114 -19.90 7.80 -10.18
C PRO A 114 -19.20 8.92 -10.98
N ARG A 115 -19.64 10.17 -10.80
CA ARG A 115 -18.99 11.34 -11.43
C ARG A 115 -17.61 11.62 -10.87
N GLU A 116 -17.42 11.43 -9.58
CA GLU A 116 -16.11 11.61 -8.92
C GLU A 116 -15.16 10.50 -9.36
N ALA A 117 -15.63 9.25 -9.32
CA ALA A 117 -14.89 8.07 -9.73
C ALA A 117 -14.32 8.18 -11.16
N ALA A 118 -15.08 8.73 -12.11
CA ALA A 118 -14.63 8.95 -13.48
C ALA A 118 -13.39 9.87 -13.58
N SER A 119 -13.23 10.80 -12.63
CA SER A 119 -12.10 11.72 -12.56
C SER A 119 -10.96 11.27 -11.64
N MET A 120 -11.14 10.18 -10.89
CA MET A 120 -10.10 9.66 -10.00
C MET A 120 -8.94 9.07 -10.80
N ASP A 121 -7.72 9.25 -10.32
CA ASP A 121 -6.54 8.57 -10.87
C ASP A 121 -6.69 7.04 -10.68
N PRO A 122 -6.46 6.22 -11.73
CA PRO A 122 -6.46 4.76 -11.62
C PRO A 122 -5.59 4.22 -10.49
N GLN A 123 -4.47 4.88 -10.16
CA GLN A 123 -3.61 4.50 -9.04
C GLN A 123 -4.34 4.61 -7.70
N GLN A 124 -5.20 5.61 -7.51
CA GLN A 124 -6.01 5.76 -6.29
C GLN A 124 -7.10 4.69 -6.22
N ARG A 125 -7.75 4.40 -7.35
CA ARG A 125 -8.79 3.35 -7.44
C ARG A 125 -8.20 1.98 -7.09
N LEU A 126 -7.09 1.62 -7.72
CA LEU A 126 -6.37 0.38 -7.44
C LEU A 126 -5.94 0.32 -5.96
N LEU A 127 -5.37 1.40 -5.42
CA LEU A 127 -4.95 1.47 -4.03
C LEU A 127 -6.10 1.18 -3.06
N LEU A 128 -7.30 1.71 -3.31
CA LEU A 128 -8.48 1.44 -2.49
C LEU A 128 -8.85 -0.05 -2.52
N GLU A 129 -8.92 -0.65 -3.70
CA GLU A 129 -9.25 -2.06 -3.87
C GLU A 129 -8.21 -2.98 -3.21
N VAL A 130 -6.92 -2.82 -3.52
CA VAL A 130 -5.88 -3.70 -2.97
C VAL A 130 -5.71 -3.52 -1.46
N SER A 131 -5.95 -2.32 -0.92
CA SER A 131 -5.88 -2.09 0.53
C SER A 131 -7.03 -2.79 1.23
N TRP A 132 -8.24 -2.68 0.70
CA TRP A 132 -9.40 -3.39 1.24
C TRP A 132 -9.18 -4.90 1.27
N GLU A 133 -8.77 -5.46 0.13
CA GLU A 133 -8.52 -6.88 0.00
C GLU A 133 -7.39 -7.39 0.91
N ALA A 134 -6.35 -6.59 1.13
CA ALA A 134 -5.28 -6.94 2.05
C ALA A 134 -5.79 -7.01 3.50
N LEU A 135 -6.69 -6.09 3.89
CA LEU A 135 -7.34 -6.11 5.20
C LEU A 135 -8.24 -7.34 5.36
N GLU A 136 -9.06 -7.66 4.36
CA GLU A 136 -9.92 -8.85 4.37
C GLU A 136 -9.12 -10.14 4.47
N ARG A 137 -8.05 -10.28 3.67
CA ARG A 137 -7.14 -11.45 3.75
C ARG A 137 -6.42 -11.54 5.09
N GLY A 138 -6.16 -10.40 5.74
CA GLY A 138 -5.63 -10.35 7.10
C GLY A 138 -6.66 -10.62 8.20
N GLY A 139 -7.94 -10.80 7.85
CA GLY A 139 -9.01 -11.04 8.81
C GLY A 139 -9.43 -9.80 9.60
N TYR A 140 -9.13 -8.61 9.12
CA TYR A 140 -9.51 -7.34 9.75
C TYR A 140 -10.80 -6.79 9.17
N ALA A 141 -11.78 -6.55 10.03
CA ALA A 141 -12.97 -5.78 9.65
C ALA A 141 -12.63 -4.28 9.69
N PRO A 142 -12.92 -3.49 8.64
CA PRO A 142 -12.57 -2.06 8.58
C PRO A 142 -13.10 -1.25 9.76
N GLU A 143 -14.24 -1.62 10.32
CA GLU A 143 -14.85 -0.96 11.48
C GLU A 143 -13.94 -1.01 12.72
N GLN A 144 -13.08 -2.02 12.83
CA GLN A 144 -12.11 -2.17 13.91
C GLN A 144 -10.97 -1.14 13.80
N LEU A 145 -10.74 -0.60 12.60
CA LEU A 145 -9.68 0.37 12.33
C LEU A 145 -10.16 1.81 12.47
N VAL A 146 -11.48 2.05 12.50
CA VAL A 146 -12.05 3.39 12.65
C VAL A 146 -11.62 4.00 13.99
N GLY A 147 -10.95 5.16 13.93
CA GLY A 147 -10.43 5.86 15.12
C GLY A 147 -9.18 5.21 15.75
N SER A 148 -8.65 4.15 15.13
CA SER A 148 -7.40 3.54 15.56
C SER A 148 -6.17 4.36 15.13
N GLN A 149 -5.03 4.11 15.76
CA GLN A 149 -3.75 4.69 15.37
C GLN A 149 -3.08 3.88 14.24
N THR A 150 -3.82 3.67 13.14
CA THR A 150 -3.32 2.93 11.97
C THR A 150 -2.66 3.91 10.98
N GLY A 151 -1.39 3.67 10.66
CA GLY A 151 -0.65 4.44 9.66
C GLY A 151 -0.80 3.85 8.26
N VAL A 152 -0.89 4.71 7.24
CA VAL A 152 -0.90 4.32 5.83
C VAL A 152 0.30 4.96 5.14
N PHE A 153 1.15 4.13 4.55
CA PHE A 153 2.37 4.55 3.86
C PHE A 153 2.34 4.00 2.43
N VAL A 154 2.36 4.88 1.43
CA VAL A 154 2.20 4.51 0.02
C VAL A 154 3.30 5.14 -0.83
N GLY A 155 3.92 4.33 -1.67
CA GLY A 155 4.78 4.82 -2.76
C GLY A 155 3.94 4.94 -4.03
N ILE A 156 3.74 6.18 -4.49
CA ILE A 156 3.03 6.49 -5.74
C ILE A 156 3.89 7.43 -6.57
N MET A 157 3.97 7.21 -7.87
CA MET A 157 4.79 8.01 -8.79
C MET A 157 3.98 8.34 -10.04
N ASN A 158 4.32 9.47 -10.66
CA ASN A 158 3.69 10.05 -11.85
C ASN A 158 2.27 10.63 -11.60
N LEU A 159 1.95 11.69 -12.35
CA LEU A 159 0.69 12.45 -12.30
C LEU A 159 0.04 12.50 -13.70
N ASP A 160 0.36 11.52 -14.55
CA ASP A 160 0.06 11.58 -15.98
C ASP A 160 -1.45 11.56 -16.24
N TYR A 161 -2.25 10.96 -15.34
CA TYR A 161 -3.70 11.03 -15.40
C TYR A 161 -4.24 12.45 -15.21
N PHE A 162 -3.64 13.23 -14.32
CA PHE A 162 -3.97 14.65 -14.19
C PHE A 162 -3.65 15.43 -15.46
N GLN A 163 -2.55 15.10 -16.15
CA GLN A 163 -2.19 15.73 -17.42
C GLN A 163 -3.18 15.35 -18.54
N LEU A 164 -3.59 14.09 -18.64
CA LEU A 164 -4.62 13.64 -19.58
C LEU A 164 -5.98 14.31 -19.32
N ALA A 165 -6.38 14.45 -18.06
CA ALA A 165 -7.67 15.04 -17.68
C ALA A 165 -7.74 16.55 -17.94
N THR A 166 -6.60 17.25 -17.91
CA THR A 166 -6.52 18.72 -18.07
C THR A 166 -6.10 19.16 -19.48
N HIS A 167 -5.47 18.28 -20.25
CA HIS A 167 -5.05 18.51 -21.64
C HIS A 167 -5.41 17.30 -22.53
N PRO A 168 -6.70 17.13 -22.88
CA PRO A 168 -7.11 16.10 -23.83
C PRO A 168 -6.47 16.39 -25.20
N SER A 169 -5.87 15.36 -25.80
CA SER A 169 -5.22 15.40 -27.12
C SER A 169 -6.21 15.64 -28.27
#